data_AF-A0A7X7MJF4-F1
#
_entry.id   AF-A0A7X7MJF4-F1
#
_cell.length_a   1.000
_cell.length_b   1.000
_cell.length_c   1.000
_cell.angle_alpha   90.00
_cell.angle_beta   90.00
_cell.angle_gamma   90.00
#
_symmetry.space_group_name_H-M   'P 1'
#
loop_
_entity.id
_entity.type
_entity.pdbx_description
1 polymer ?
#
loop_
_entity_poly.entity_id
_entity_poly.type
_entity_poly.pdbx_seq_one_letter_code
_entity_poly.pdbx_strand_id
1 'polypeptide(L)'
;MTGPTSFEYQFAADANEVFFSNTIPYTENNWQGFLQGLNLQDQELCRSRKGRRIEMLALRRGSARPQFLITARHHCCETMASFVLEGMALELLQNWPDFALLMLPFMDKDGCEDGDQGNNRRPHDHNRDYGPGGSLYPSVQALREYVPKWLQPGAGSDSSGAVLCGESLPLTPPAGPLSLVFLLTTKMSDYNHSVSDNDCPPEKGFTDAPAILRLPAVCRCCALGA
;
A
#
# COMPACT_ATOMS: atom_id res chain seq x y z
N MET A 1 3.68 -27.04 -11.69
CA MET A 1 5.05 -26.60 -11.39
C MET A 1 5.37 -27.04 -9.98
N THR A 2 6.38 -27.88 -9.79
CA THR A 2 6.82 -28.38 -8.48
C THR A 2 8.04 -27.57 -8.05
N GLY A 3 7.80 -26.38 -7.49
CA GLY A 3 8.86 -25.63 -6.82
C GLY A 3 9.23 -26.28 -5.49
N PRO A 4 10.38 -25.92 -4.90
CA PRO A 4 10.70 -26.34 -3.53
C PRO A 4 9.59 -25.90 -2.56
N THR A 5 9.14 -26.81 -1.70
CA THR A 5 8.08 -26.56 -0.69
C THR A 5 8.65 -26.20 0.69
N SER A 6 9.93 -25.86 0.75
CA SER A 6 10.64 -25.56 1.98
C SER A 6 11.63 -24.41 1.75
N PHE A 7 11.87 -23.64 2.82
CA PHE A 7 13.00 -22.71 2.91
C PHE A 7 13.88 -23.14 4.08
N GLU A 8 15.18 -22.91 3.97
CA GLU A 8 16.15 -23.14 5.05
C GLU A 8 16.93 -21.86 5.29
N TYR A 9 17.26 -21.59 6.55
CA TYR A 9 18.06 -20.43 6.95
C TYR A 9 19.07 -20.85 8.03
N GLN A 10 20.32 -20.45 7.86
CA GLN A 10 21.37 -20.68 8.84
C GLN A 10 21.60 -19.42 9.66
N PHE A 11 21.44 -19.54 10.98
CA PHE A 11 21.68 -18.44 11.92
C PHE A 11 23.19 -18.20 12.09
N ALA A 12 23.57 -16.93 12.23
CA ALA A 12 24.91 -16.58 12.69
C ALA A 12 25.12 -17.05 14.14
N ALA A 13 26.35 -17.41 14.50
CA ALA A 13 26.66 -17.96 15.82
C ALA A 13 26.38 -16.98 16.98
N ASP A 14 26.33 -15.68 16.68
CA ASP A 14 26.06 -14.58 17.59
C ASP A 14 24.66 -13.96 17.41
N ALA A 15 23.80 -14.55 16.59
CA ALA A 15 22.43 -14.09 16.41
C ALA A 15 21.59 -14.38 17.66
N ASN A 16 21.20 -13.32 18.37
CA ASN A 16 20.34 -13.43 19.56
C ASN A 16 18.84 -13.39 19.23
N GLU A 17 18.46 -12.79 18.09
CA GLU A 17 17.08 -12.70 17.62
C GLU A 17 17.04 -12.56 16.09
N VAL A 18 16.08 -13.21 15.44
CA VAL A 18 15.85 -13.11 14.00
C VAL A 18 14.36 -13.06 13.72
N PHE A 19 13.96 -12.12 12.86
CA PHE A 19 12.60 -11.99 12.37
C PHE A 19 12.52 -12.42 10.91
N PHE A 20 11.57 -13.28 10.60
CA PHE A 20 11.26 -13.66 9.23
C PHE A 20 9.96 -12.98 8.79
N SER A 21 9.98 -12.43 7.59
CA SER A 21 8.79 -11.87 6.96
C SER A 21 8.87 -12.09 5.46
N ASN A 22 7.71 -12.20 4.81
CA ASN A 22 7.62 -12.31 3.36
C ASN A 22 8.13 -11.03 2.65
N THR A 23 8.03 -9.89 3.32
CA THR A 23 8.50 -8.58 2.87
C THR A 23 8.74 -7.67 4.08
N ILE A 24 9.46 -6.57 3.93
CA ILE A 24 9.70 -5.60 5.01
C ILE A 24 8.34 -5.13 5.56
N PRO A 25 8.03 -5.35 6.85
CA PRO A 25 6.75 -4.94 7.43
C PRO A 25 6.56 -3.42 7.36
N TYR A 26 5.31 -2.99 7.14
CA TYR A 26 4.93 -1.58 7.18
C TYR A 26 3.53 -1.44 7.79
N THR A 27 3.47 -0.74 8.91
CA THR A 27 2.29 -0.57 9.80
C THR A 27 2.00 0.91 10.04
N GLU A 28 0.96 1.23 10.82
CA GLU A 28 0.67 2.61 11.24
C GLU A 28 1.87 3.35 11.80
N ASN A 29 2.67 2.67 12.63
CA ASN A 29 3.82 3.29 13.28
C ASN A 29 4.85 3.81 12.26
N ASN A 30 5.02 3.09 11.15
CA ASN A 30 5.91 3.52 10.07
C ASN A 30 5.38 4.79 9.41
N TRP A 31 4.09 4.80 9.06
CA TRP A 31 3.42 5.95 8.45
C TRP A 31 3.45 7.19 9.35
N GLN A 32 3.15 7.03 10.63
CA GLN A 32 3.20 8.11 11.61
C GLN A 32 4.63 8.65 11.75
N GLY A 33 5.64 7.77 11.80
CA GLY A 33 7.05 8.16 11.84
C GLY A 33 7.48 8.95 10.59
N PHE A 34 7.04 8.53 9.40
CA PHE A 34 7.28 9.24 8.16
C PHE A 34 6.68 10.65 8.17
N LEU A 35 5.40 10.77 8.54
CA LEU A 35 4.74 12.07 8.64
C LEU A 35 5.38 12.99 9.68
N GLN A 36 5.77 12.43 10.83
CA GLN A 36 6.48 13.17 11.88
C GLN A 36 7.80 13.73 11.36
N GLY A 37 8.57 12.94 10.60
CA GLY A 37 9.82 13.39 9.97
C GLY A 37 9.64 14.57 9.00
N LEU A 38 8.43 14.75 8.47
CA LEU A 38 8.06 15.84 7.57
C LEU A 38 7.27 16.97 8.25
N ASN A 39 7.02 16.88 9.57
CA ASN A 39 6.10 17.76 10.30
C ASN A 39 4.71 17.86 9.65
N LEU A 40 4.21 16.74 9.14
CA LEU A 40 2.88 16.63 8.55
C LEU A 40 1.95 15.86 9.50
N GLN A 41 0.64 16.09 9.34
CA GLN A 41 -0.41 15.33 9.99
C GLN A 41 -1.41 14.88 8.93
N ASP A 42 -1.86 13.64 9.05
CA ASP A 42 -2.96 13.12 8.25
C ASP A 42 -4.31 13.37 8.94
N GLN A 43 -5.37 12.92 8.30
CA GLN A 43 -6.75 13.01 8.74
C GLN A 43 -7.38 11.61 8.77
N GLU A 44 -8.51 11.47 9.47
CA GLU A 44 -9.36 10.28 9.40
C GLU A 44 -10.28 10.39 8.18
N LEU A 45 -10.19 9.46 7.23
CA LEU A 45 -11.22 9.33 6.18
C LEU A 45 -12.49 8.69 6.76
N CYS A 46 -12.32 7.56 7.44
CA CYS A 46 -13.39 6.81 8.09
C CYS A 46 -12.80 5.80 9.09
N ARG A 47 -13.64 4.91 9.64
CA ARG A 47 -13.21 3.78 10.46
C ARG A 47 -13.31 2.46 9.69
N SER A 48 -12.35 1.56 9.95
CA SER A 48 -12.37 0.18 9.49
C SER A 48 -13.46 -0.63 10.20
N ARG A 49 -13.64 -1.90 9.81
CA ARG A 49 -14.61 -2.81 10.46
C ARG A 49 -14.21 -3.17 11.88
N LYS A 50 -12.92 -3.19 12.18
CA LYS A 50 -12.39 -3.34 13.55
C LYS A 50 -12.27 -2.00 14.29
N GLY A 51 -12.79 -0.90 13.73
CA GLY A 51 -12.82 0.42 14.37
C GLY A 51 -11.52 1.22 14.30
N ARG A 52 -10.53 0.76 13.52
CA ARG A 52 -9.26 1.46 13.30
C ARG A 52 -9.46 2.67 12.39
N ARG A 53 -8.66 3.73 12.57
CA ARG A 53 -8.66 4.91 11.70
C ARG A 53 -8.17 4.50 10.31
N ILE A 54 -8.86 4.95 9.25
CA ILE A 54 -8.34 4.92 7.88
C ILE A 54 -7.67 6.26 7.62
N GLU A 55 -6.36 6.23 7.49
CA GLU A 55 -5.48 7.39 7.35
C GLU A 55 -5.61 8.02 5.95
N MET A 56 -5.65 9.35 5.91
CA MET A 56 -5.72 10.12 4.68
C MET A 56 -4.88 11.39 4.80
N LEU A 57 -3.83 11.52 3.99
CA LEU A 57 -3.08 12.76 3.84
C LEU A 57 -3.63 13.54 2.65
N ALA A 58 -4.13 14.75 2.90
CA ALA A 58 -4.61 15.65 1.87
C ALA A 58 -3.81 16.96 1.90
N LEU A 59 -3.09 17.26 0.82
CA LEU A 59 -2.24 18.45 0.67
C LEU A 59 -2.61 19.20 -0.60
N ARG A 60 -2.49 20.53 -0.56
CA ARG A 60 -2.57 21.40 -1.73
C ARG A 60 -1.46 22.44 -1.64
N ARG A 61 -0.73 22.63 -2.74
CA ARG A 61 0.34 23.61 -2.88
C ARG A 61 0.13 24.42 -4.16
N GLY A 62 0.26 25.73 -4.02
CA GLY A 62 0.14 26.71 -5.11
C GLY A 62 -1.16 26.55 -5.90
N SER A 63 -1.09 26.35 -7.21
CA SER A 63 -2.28 26.20 -8.07
C SER A 63 -3.10 24.94 -7.79
N ALA A 64 -2.61 24.05 -6.91
CA ALA A 64 -3.21 22.76 -6.58
C ALA A 64 -3.38 21.86 -7.82
N ARG A 65 -2.53 22.04 -8.83
CA ARG A 65 -2.45 21.22 -10.03
C ARG A 65 -1.00 20.88 -10.37
N PRO A 66 -0.72 19.67 -10.88
CA PRO A 66 -1.67 18.58 -11.11
C PRO A 66 -2.18 17.93 -9.81
N GLN A 67 -3.26 17.15 -9.91
CA GLN A 67 -3.89 16.47 -8.78
C GLN A 67 -3.52 14.99 -8.78
N PHE A 68 -2.99 14.49 -7.68
CA PHE A 68 -2.56 13.11 -7.49
C PHE A 68 -3.43 12.43 -6.44
N LEU A 69 -4.06 11.31 -6.81
CA LEU A 69 -4.71 10.39 -5.87
C LEU A 69 -3.90 9.10 -5.83
N ILE A 70 -3.31 8.80 -4.68
CA ILE A 70 -2.48 7.62 -4.49
C ILE A 70 -3.05 6.81 -3.33
N THR A 71 -3.38 5.55 -3.60
CA THR A 71 -3.94 4.63 -2.61
C THR A 71 -3.07 3.38 -2.58
N ALA A 72 -2.76 2.89 -1.40
CA ALA A 72 -1.95 1.68 -1.25
C ALA A 72 -2.66 0.62 -0.41
N ARG A 73 -2.13 -0.60 -0.49
CA ARG A 73 -2.46 -1.71 0.43
C ARG A 73 -3.93 -2.13 0.41
N HIS A 74 -4.54 -2.19 -0.78
CA HIS A 74 -5.79 -2.96 -0.95
C HIS A 74 -5.55 -4.44 -0.69
N HIS A 75 -4.43 -4.98 -1.16
CA HIS A 75 -3.91 -6.23 -0.63
C HIS A 75 -2.93 -5.90 0.49
N CYS A 76 -3.25 -6.33 1.71
CA CYS A 76 -2.50 -5.93 2.90
C CYS A 76 -1.06 -6.43 2.95
N CYS A 77 -0.70 -7.57 2.32
CA CYS A 77 0.70 -8.04 2.33
C CYS A 77 1.64 -7.29 1.36
N GLU A 78 1.11 -6.42 0.51
CA GLU A 78 1.84 -5.69 -0.52
C GLU A 78 2.60 -4.48 0.10
N THR A 79 3.42 -4.72 1.12
CA THR A 79 4.01 -3.65 1.96
C THR A 79 4.93 -2.68 1.21
N MET A 80 5.58 -3.13 0.14
CA MET A 80 6.43 -2.28 -0.71
C MET A 80 5.65 -1.10 -1.31
N ALA A 81 4.32 -1.23 -1.47
CA ALA A 81 3.43 -0.15 -1.89
C ALA A 81 3.55 1.10 -1.02
N SER A 82 3.68 0.89 0.29
CA SER A 82 3.74 1.98 1.28
C SER A 82 5.06 2.76 1.18
N PHE A 83 6.18 2.08 0.95
CA PHE A 83 7.47 2.73 0.73
C PHE A 83 7.52 3.51 -0.60
N VAL A 84 6.92 2.97 -1.67
CA VAL A 84 6.78 3.69 -2.94
C VAL A 84 5.93 4.95 -2.77
N LEU A 85 4.84 4.85 -2.00
CA LEU A 85 3.99 5.99 -1.66
C LEU A 85 4.77 7.08 -0.92
N GLU A 86 5.59 6.74 0.08
CA GLU A 86 6.47 7.70 0.76
C GLU A 86 7.43 8.41 -0.21
N GLY A 87 8.08 7.65 -1.10
CA GLY A 87 8.98 8.20 -2.12
C GLY A 87 8.27 9.19 -3.05
N MET A 88 7.05 8.87 -3.49
CA MET A 88 6.22 9.77 -4.29
C MET A 88 5.84 11.05 -3.52
N ALA A 89 5.53 10.94 -2.23
CA ALA A 89 5.23 12.10 -1.40
C ALA A 89 6.44 13.02 -1.28
N LEU A 90 7.63 12.46 -1.03
CA LEU A 90 8.87 13.21 -0.94
C LEU A 90 9.21 13.94 -2.24
N GLU A 91 9.07 13.26 -3.38
CA GLU A 91 9.30 13.84 -4.70
C GLU A 91 8.40 15.07 -4.94
N LEU A 92 7.10 14.94 -4.68
CA LEU A 92 6.16 16.06 -4.82
C LEU A 92 6.48 17.20 -3.85
N LEU A 93 6.78 16.88 -2.58
CA LEU A 93 7.06 17.89 -1.56
C LEU A 93 8.36 18.66 -1.82
N GLN A 94 9.38 18.03 -2.41
CA GLN A 94 10.69 18.63 -2.61
C GLN A 94 10.80 19.34 -3.96
N ASN A 95 10.25 18.74 -5.02
CA ASN A 95 10.57 19.14 -6.40
C ASN A 95 9.39 19.81 -7.12
N TRP A 96 8.16 19.69 -6.62
CA TRP A 96 6.98 20.23 -7.30
C TRP A 96 6.48 21.52 -6.63
N PRO A 97 6.44 22.65 -7.38
CA PRO A 97 5.99 23.94 -6.84
C PRO A 97 4.47 23.98 -6.67
N ASP A 98 3.72 23.28 -7.53
CA ASP A 98 2.26 23.22 -7.53
C ASP A 98 1.80 21.77 -7.58
N PHE A 99 0.87 21.39 -6.70
CA PHE A 99 0.18 20.10 -6.76
C PHE A 99 -1.00 20.04 -5.77
N ALA A 100 -1.96 19.15 -6.02
CA ALA A 100 -2.81 18.59 -4.98
C ALA A 100 -2.48 17.12 -4.80
N LEU A 101 -2.45 16.66 -3.56
CA LEU A 101 -2.13 15.28 -3.22
C LEU A 101 -3.16 14.75 -2.26
N LEU A 102 -3.73 13.59 -2.59
CA LEU A 102 -4.58 12.79 -1.72
C LEU A 102 -3.96 11.40 -1.61
N MET A 103 -3.51 11.04 -0.42
CA MET A 103 -2.82 9.78 -0.15
C MET A 103 -3.54 8.98 0.91
N LEU A 104 -3.72 7.68 0.64
CA LEU A 104 -4.27 6.71 1.59
C LEU A 104 -3.30 5.52 1.68
N PRO A 105 -2.49 5.43 2.75
CA PRO A 105 -1.47 4.39 2.87
C PRO A 105 -2.05 2.99 3.13
N PHE A 106 -3.26 2.90 3.68
CA PHE A 106 -3.88 1.65 4.10
C PHE A 106 -5.35 1.54 3.69
N MET A 107 -5.63 0.97 2.52
CA MET A 107 -7.02 0.69 2.12
C MET A 107 -7.60 -0.52 2.85
N ASP A 108 -6.82 -1.58 3.08
CA ASP A 108 -7.14 -2.70 3.97
C ASP A 108 -6.39 -2.54 5.31
N LYS A 109 -6.70 -1.47 6.06
CA LYS A 109 -6.07 -1.18 7.36
C LYS A 109 -6.12 -2.37 8.32
N ASP A 110 -7.25 -3.07 8.36
CA ASP A 110 -7.40 -4.20 9.26
C ASP A 110 -6.43 -5.33 8.91
N GLY A 111 -6.37 -5.73 7.64
CA GLY A 111 -5.42 -6.74 7.22
C GLY A 111 -3.96 -6.31 7.36
N CYS A 112 -3.65 -5.03 7.15
CA CYS A 112 -2.28 -4.52 7.28
C CYS A 112 -1.74 -4.68 8.70
N GLU A 113 -2.56 -4.34 9.70
CA GLU A 113 -2.17 -4.45 11.11
C GLU A 113 -2.22 -5.89 11.62
N ASP A 114 -3.09 -6.75 11.05
CA ASP A 114 -3.21 -8.15 11.45
C ASP A 114 -2.22 -9.09 10.73
N GLY A 115 -1.46 -8.59 9.75
CA GLY A 115 -0.51 -9.39 8.97
C GLY A 115 -1.18 -10.31 7.93
N ASP A 116 -2.37 -9.94 7.45
CA ASP A 116 -3.11 -10.71 6.47
C ASP A 116 -2.50 -10.61 5.06
N GLN A 117 -2.86 -11.56 4.18
CA GLN A 117 -2.41 -11.58 2.80
C GLN A 117 -3.17 -10.56 1.92
N GLY A 118 -4.51 -10.56 1.97
CA GLY A 118 -5.36 -9.54 1.35
C GLY A 118 -5.72 -9.72 -0.13
N ASN A 119 -4.93 -10.45 -0.93
CA ASN A 119 -5.27 -10.79 -2.32
C ASN A 119 -6.29 -11.94 -2.34
N ASN A 120 -7.35 -11.79 -3.15
CA ASN A 120 -8.50 -12.69 -3.19
C ASN A 120 -9.11 -12.93 -1.79
N ARG A 121 -9.10 -11.89 -0.95
CA ARG A 121 -9.61 -11.97 0.43
C ARG A 121 -11.10 -12.31 0.42
N ARG A 122 -11.53 -13.10 1.40
CA ARG A 122 -12.95 -13.38 1.66
C ARG A 122 -13.53 -12.31 2.61
N PRO A 123 -14.81 -11.93 2.46
CA PRO A 123 -15.76 -12.40 1.44
C PRO A 123 -15.60 -11.72 0.08
N HIS A 124 -14.82 -10.64 -0.01
CA HIS A 124 -14.58 -9.89 -1.24
C HIS A 124 -13.19 -9.26 -1.22
N ASP A 125 -12.60 -9.02 -2.38
CA ASP A 125 -11.27 -8.38 -2.48
C ASP A 125 -11.41 -6.84 -2.43
N HIS A 126 -10.63 -6.15 -1.59
CA HIS A 126 -10.69 -4.69 -1.46
C HIS A 126 -10.44 -3.97 -2.79
N ASN A 127 -9.53 -4.50 -3.63
CA ASN A 127 -9.23 -3.95 -4.96
C ASN A 127 -10.31 -4.29 -6.01
N ARG A 128 -11.33 -5.07 -5.64
CA ARG A 128 -12.50 -5.38 -6.48
C ARG A 128 -13.78 -4.77 -5.92
N ASP A 129 -13.68 -4.00 -4.84
CA ASP A 129 -14.84 -3.48 -4.11
C ASP A 129 -15.35 -2.13 -4.63
N TYR A 130 -14.99 -1.77 -5.86
CA TYR A 130 -15.39 -0.53 -6.53
C TYR A 130 -16.60 -0.71 -7.47
N GLY A 131 -17.31 -1.84 -7.36
CA GLY A 131 -18.43 -2.18 -8.25
C GLY A 131 -19.65 -1.25 -8.13
N PRO A 132 -20.58 -1.33 -9.10
CA PRO A 132 -21.78 -0.49 -9.13
C PRO A 132 -22.79 -0.81 -8.01
N GLY A 133 -22.72 -2.00 -7.42
CA GLY A 133 -23.58 -2.43 -6.30
C GLY A 133 -23.23 -1.80 -4.95
N GLY A 134 -22.27 -0.87 -4.92
CA GLY A 134 -21.71 -0.31 -3.69
C GLY A 134 -20.46 -1.05 -3.24
N SER A 135 -19.89 -0.58 -2.13
CA SER A 135 -18.66 -1.12 -1.55
C SER A 135 -18.96 -1.79 -0.22
N LEU A 136 -18.43 -2.99 -0.06
CA LEU A 136 -18.53 -3.79 1.14
C LEU A 136 -17.64 -3.24 2.27
N TYR A 137 -16.47 -2.68 1.93
CA TYR A 137 -15.49 -2.17 2.87
C TYR A 137 -15.66 -0.66 3.11
N PRO A 138 -15.72 -0.21 4.38
CA PRO A 138 -15.91 1.20 4.71
C PRO A 138 -14.87 2.13 4.08
N SER A 139 -13.59 1.71 4.02
CA SER A 139 -12.51 2.49 3.41
C SER A 139 -12.74 2.73 1.92
N VAL A 140 -13.16 1.70 1.19
CA VAL A 140 -13.45 1.77 -0.24
C VAL A 140 -14.69 2.62 -0.49
N GLN A 141 -15.74 2.43 0.30
CA GLN A 141 -16.96 3.24 0.23
C GLN A 141 -16.64 4.73 0.47
N ALA A 142 -15.97 5.04 1.58
CA ALA A 142 -15.65 6.41 1.96
C ALA A 142 -14.77 7.09 0.90
N LEU A 143 -13.79 6.37 0.33
CA LEU A 143 -12.97 6.91 -0.74
C LEU A 143 -13.80 7.27 -1.98
N ARG A 144 -14.72 6.39 -2.40
CA ARG A 144 -15.62 6.64 -3.55
C ARG A 144 -16.51 7.86 -3.34
N GLU A 145 -16.94 8.10 -2.12
CA GLU A 145 -17.76 9.26 -1.77
C GLU A 145 -16.94 10.56 -1.64
N TYR A 146 -15.68 10.44 -1.21
CA TYR A 146 -14.79 11.57 -0.95
C TYR A 146 -14.15 12.11 -2.24
N VAL A 147 -13.63 11.23 -3.10
CA VAL A 147 -12.84 11.60 -4.29
C VAL A 147 -13.60 12.53 -5.24
N PRO A 148 -14.87 12.31 -5.60
CA PRO A 148 -15.62 13.25 -6.44
C PRO A 148 -15.66 14.66 -5.88
N LYS A 149 -15.85 14.81 -4.56
CA LYS A 149 -15.88 16.12 -3.89
C LYS A 149 -14.49 16.76 -3.88
N TRP A 150 -13.45 15.95 -3.67
CA TRP A 150 -12.07 16.41 -3.69
C TRP A 150 -11.60 16.88 -5.07
N LEU A 151 -12.09 16.26 -6.15
CA LEU A 151 -11.79 16.64 -7.53
C LEU A 151 -12.56 17.89 -8.01
N GLN A 152 -13.63 18.29 -7.32
CA GLN A 152 -14.45 19.40 -7.77
C GLN A 152 -13.69 20.73 -7.71
N PRO A 153 -13.97 21.62 -8.68
CA PRO A 153 -13.17 22.82 -8.80
C PRO A 153 -13.79 24.00 -8.06
N GLY A 154 -12.98 24.64 -7.22
CA GLY A 154 -13.47 25.58 -6.21
C GLY A 154 -12.57 25.69 -4.99
N ALA A 155 -11.59 24.77 -4.86
CA ALA A 155 -10.23 25.10 -4.46
C ALA A 155 -9.32 25.42 -5.68
N GLY A 156 -9.91 25.88 -6.80
CA GLY A 156 -9.28 26.12 -8.13
C GLY A 156 -9.83 25.20 -9.24
N SER A 157 -10.14 25.74 -10.42
CA SER A 157 -11.01 25.22 -11.51
C SER A 157 -10.66 23.85 -12.17
N ASP A 158 -11.65 23.22 -12.84
CA ASP A 158 -11.79 22.04 -13.75
C ASP A 158 -11.84 20.55 -13.26
N SER A 159 -13.03 19.93 -13.25
CA SER A 159 -13.23 18.53 -12.81
C SER A 159 -13.10 17.55 -13.98
N SER A 160 -12.13 16.64 -13.91
CA SER A 160 -12.00 15.47 -14.78
C SER A 160 -12.34 14.20 -13.98
N GLY A 161 -12.92 13.19 -14.63
CA GLY A 161 -13.27 11.91 -14.00
C GLY A 161 -12.10 11.21 -13.30
N ALA A 162 -12.37 10.55 -12.18
CA ALA A 162 -11.41 9.66 -11.51
C ALA A 162 -11.62 8.21 -11.97
N VAL A 163 -10.52 7.50 -12.20
CA VAL A 163 -10.53 6.04 -12.38
C VAL A 163 -10.03 5.43 -11.08
N LEU A 164 -10.85 4.58 -10.44
CA LEU A 164 -10.49 3.82 -9.25
C LEU A 164 -10.39 2.33 -9.62
N CYS A 165 -9.19 1.78 -9.55
CA CYS A 165 -8.85 0.36 -9.76
C CYS A 165 -9.35 -0.19 -11.11
N GLY A 166 -9.21 0.59 -12.18
CA GLY A 166 -9.65 0.21 -13.53
C GLY A 166 -11.14 0.45 -13.82
N GLU A 167 -11.95 0.79 -12.79
CA GLU A 167 -13.34 1.22 -12.95
C GLU A 167 -13.39 2.75 -13.05
N SER A 168 -13.95 3.28 -14.13
CA SER A 168 -14.22 4.72 -14.26
C SER A 168 -15.39 5.10 -13.35
N LEU A 169 -15.16 6.02 -12.40
CA LEU A 169 -16.28 6.66 -11.72
C LEU A 169 -16.91 7.65 -12.72
N PRO A 170 -18.21 7.53 -13.04
CA PRO A 170 -18.86 8.47 -13.92
C PRO A 170 -18.99 9.82 -13.21
N LEU A 171 -18.05 10.72 -13.52
CA LEU A 171 -18.19 12.14 -13.27
C LEU A 171 -18.44 12.77 -14.64
N THR A 172 -19.64 13.32 -14.84
CA THR A 172 -20.09 13.93 -16.10
C THR A 172 -19.07 14.94 -16.66
N PRO A 173 -18.68 14.87 -17.96
CA PRO A 173 -17.71 15.77 -18.56
C PRO A 173 -18.39 17.09 -19.02
N PRO A 174 -17.66 18.23 -19.10
CA PRO A 174 -16.95 18.52 -20.36
C PRO A 174 -15.60 19.29 -20.25
N ALA A 175 -14.79 19.11 -21.31
CA ALA A 175 -13.78 19.99 -21.92
C ALA A 175 -12.76 20.74 -21.03
N GLY A 176 -11.55 20.20 -20.90
CA GLY A 176 -10.36 20.89 -20.37
C GLY A 176 -9.12 19.97 -20.33
N PRO A 177 -7.89 20.51 -20.27
CA PRO A 177 -6.66 19.75 -20.44
C PRO A 177 -6.50 18.67 -19.35
N LEU A 178 -6.08 17.49 -19.80
CA LEU A 178 -5.98 16.23 -19.07
C LEU A 178 -5.31 16.39 -17.69
N SER A 179 -6.11 16.26 -16.63
CA SER A 179 -5.59 15.99 -15.28
C SER A 179 -5.36 14.48 -15.17
N LEU A 180 -4.10 14.06 -15.22
CA LEU A 180 -3.73 12.65 -15.12
C LEU A 180 -3.84 12.20 -13.66
N VAL A 181 -4.99 11.64 -13.28
CA VAL A 181 -5.18 10.95 -11.99
C VAL A 181 -4.45 9.61 -12.07
N PHE A 182 -3.21 9.56 -11.57
CA PHE A 182 -2.41 8.33 -11.54
C PHE A 182 -2.80 7.50 -10.31
N LEU A 183 -3.75 6.59 -10.46
CA LEU A 183 -4.06 5.64 -9.41
C LEU A 183 -3.08 4.46 -9.49
N LEU A 184 -2.01 4.54 -8.71
CA LEU A 184 -1.11 3.39 -8.51
C LEU A 184 -1.69 2.48 -7.44
N THR A 185 -2.43 1.46 -7.85
CA THR A 185 -2.53 0.23 -7.05
C THR A 185 -1.27 -0.57 -7.36
N THR A 186 -0.21 -0.45 -6.57
CA THR A 186 0.99 -1.26 -6.78
C THR A 186 0.68 -2.71 -6.41
N LYS A 187 0.24 -3.51 -7.38
CA LYS A 187 0.03 -4.94 -7.18
C LYS A 187 1.37 -5.63 -7.29
N MET A 188 1.71 -6.49 -6.34
CA MET A 188 2.98 -7.22 -6.36
C MET A 188 3.09 -8.14 -7.58
N SER A 189 1.97 -8.57 -8.17
CA SER A 189 1.96 -9.33 -9.43
C SER A 189 2.50 -8.56 -10.63
N ASP A 190 2.44 -7.23 -10.59
CA ASP A 190 2.88 -6.39 -11.73
C ASP A 190 4.41 -6.25 -11.73
N TYR A 191 5.05 -6.46 -10.57
CA TYR A 191 6.50 -6.49 -10.42
C TYR A 191 7.13 -7.80 -10.92
N ASN A 192 6.43 -8.92 -10.77
CA ASN A 192 6.91 -10.25 -11.21
C ASN A 192 6.96 -10.43 -12.73
N HIS A 193 6.40 -9.51 -13.52
CA HIS A 193 6.52 -9.55 -14.98
C HIS A 193 7.72 -8.76 -15.53
N SER A 194 8.40 -7.95 -14.71
CA SER A 194 9.51 -7.09 -15.15
C SER A 194 10.91 -7.58 -14.75
N VAL A 195 11.03 -8.61 -13.91
CA VAL A 195 12.32 -9.19 -13.54
C VAL A 195 12.48 -10.53 -14.27
N SER A 196 13.25 -10.54 -15.34
CA SER A 196 13.73 -11.79 -15.95
C SER A 196 14.82 -12.39 -15.05
N ASP A 197 14.83 -13.72 -14.91
CA ASP A 197 15.72 -14.53 -14.04
C ASP A 197 17.25 -14.36 -14.25
N ASN A 198 17.69 -13.40 -15.07
CA ASN A 198 19.09 -13.27 -15.51
C ASN A 198 19.93 -12.23 -14.72
N ASP A 199 19.37 -11.50 -13.75
CA ASP A 199 20.09 -10.42 -13.06
C ASP A 199 20.59 -10.77 -11.64
N CYS A 200 20.74 -12.05 -11.30
CA CYS A 200 21.36 -12.46 -10.03
C CYS A 200 22.89 -12.62 -10.19
N PRO A 201 23.74 -11.83 -9.51
CA PRO A 201 25.19 -12.04 -9.55
C PRO A 201 25.59 -13.33 -8.80
N PRO A 202 26.66 -14.02 -9.23
CA PRO A 202 26.96 -15.37 -8.75
C PRO A 202 27.45 -15.41 -7.30
N GLU A 203 26.93 -16.37 -6.55
CA GLU A 203 27.31 -16.68 -5.17
C GLU A 203 28.78 -17.10 -5.04
N LYS A 204 29.49 -16.53 -4.07
CA LYS A 204 30.75 -17.09 -3.56
C LYS A 204 30.44 -18.00 -2.38
N GLY A 205 30.68 -19.29 -2.60
CA GLY A 205 30.40 -20.34 -1.61
C GLY A 205 31.27 -20.27 -0.36
N PHE A 206 30.74 -20.83 0.72
CA PHE A 206 31.52 -21.34 1.83
C PHE A 206 30.96 -22.72 2.22
N THR A 207 31.82 -23.72 2.05
CA THR A 207 31.66 -25.09 2.53
C THR A 207 31.95 -25.13 4.03
N ASP A 208 31.06 -25.72 4.81
CA ASP A 208 31.34 -26.80 5.78
C ASP A 208 30.15 -26.98 6.74
N ALA A 209 29.57 -28.18 6.74
CA ALA A 209 28.51 -28.65 7.64
C ALA A 209 29.12 -29.00 9.02
N PRO A 210 28.39 -28.98 10.18
CA PRO A 210 27.24 -29.87 10.40
C PRO A 210 26.16 -29.41 11.44
N ALA A 211 25.24 -30.35 11.71
CA ALA A 211 24.17 -30.41 12.75
C ALA A 211 22.78 -29.89 12.35
N ILE A 212 22.07 -30.70 11.55
CA ILE A 212 20.63 -30.55 11.29
C ILE A 212 19.84 -31.02 12.52
N LEU A 213 19.34 -30.09 13.33
CA LEU A 213 18.34 -30.40 14.36
C LEU A 213 16.94 -30.39 13.70
N ARG A 214 16.41 -31.57 13.36
CA ARG A 214 15.01 -31.72 12.96
C ARG A 214 14.13 -31.71 14.20
N LEU A 215 13.47 -30.59 14.49
CA LEU A 215 12.36 -30.55 15.44
C LEU A 215 11.03 -30.52 14.68
N PRO A 216 9.99 -31.23 15.16
CA PRO A 216 8.67 -31.23 14.54
C PRO A 216 8.04 -29.83 14.65
N ALA A 217 7.50 -29.36 13.53
CA ALA A 217 6.90 -28.05 13.40
C ALA A 217 5.78 -27.81 14.43
N VAL A 218 6.08 -26.98 15.44
CA VAL A 218 5.06 -26.21 16.13
C VAL A 218 5.45 -24.74 15.94
N CYS A 219 5.06 -24.19 14.80
CA CYS A 219 5.12 -22.76 14.54
C CYS A 219 4.07 -22.10 15.45
N ARG A 220 4.50 -21.63 16.63
CA ARG A 220 3.72 -20.66 17.39
C ARG A 220 4.01 -19.30 16.76
N CYS A 221 3.15 -18.88 15.82
CA CYS A 221 3.04 -17.47 15.46
C CYS A 221 2.87 -16.66 16.75
N CYS A 222 3.71 -15.63 16.91
CA CYS A 222 3.69 -14.73 18.04
C CYS A 222 2.29 -14.14 18.27
N ALA A 223 1.61 -14.65 19.29
CA ALA A 223 0.63 -13.86 20.03
C ALA A 223 1.42 -13.13 21.12
N LEU A 224 1.79 -11.87 20.85
CA LEU A 224 2.20 -10.95 21.92
C LEU A 224 0.92 -10.38 22.53
N GLY A 225 0.65 -10.76 23.78
CA GLY A 225 -0.50 -10.26 24.54
C GLY A 225 -0.70 -10.99 25.88
N ALA A 226 0.13 -10.65 26.87
CA ALA A 226 -0.21 -10.42 28.28
C ALA A 226 1.06 -9.98 29.04
#